data_AF-A0AAY4CJF1-F1
#
_entry.id   AF-A0AAY4CJF1-F1
#
_cell.length_a   1.000
_cell.length_b   1.000
_cell.length_c   1.000
_cell.angle_alpha   90.00
_cell.angle_beta   90.00
_cell.angle_gamma   90.00
#
_symmetry.space_group_name_H-M   'P 1'
#
loop_
_entity.id
_entity.type
_entity.pdbx_description
1 polymer ?
#
loop_
_entity_poly.entity_id
_entity_poly.type
_entity_poly.pdbx_seq_one_letter_code
_entity_poly.pdbx_strand_id
1 'polypeptide(L)'
;SSPLLLCYLYRKGIRFCRLIEYATKLSKAGVSLLKPEPKHRGTADTVLNSMRMLPCHIISFLIAHSFGRRMLYPGSVGLLQKAMRPMLQQGQARLIEEFDGQRNKLVACDGNEIDAMFVDRRREGGRNGNTLVICCEGNAGFYEVGCMSTPLEGGYSVLGWNHPGFAGSTGVPFPQNEANAMDVVIQFAVHKLGFQLSDIMVYAWSIGGFTASWAAMSYPEIKALVLDASFDDLLPLALKVMPDSWRPLVTHTVRQYMNLNNAEQLCKYHGPILLIRRTKDEIITTTGPEDIMSNRGNDLLLKLLQFRYPKVMTDEGIRAVRHWLGATNHVEQASVYSSYEVDDDWCTSVMQSYQTERETMYPWSVGEDMAPEARRQLALFLAQKYLRNFETTHCTPLPSTEFQDPWRLQRAPQGDRRATWKRGMKGMEQKPPVGICCR
;
A
#
# COMPACT_ATOMS: atom_id res chain seq x y z
N SER A 1 9.35 -13.48 28.14
CA SER A 1 8.69 -13.18 29.43
C SER A 1 9.45 -13.89 30.54
N SER A 2 10.26 -13.19 31.33
CA SER A 2 10.81 -13.77 32.57
C SER A 2 10.94 -12.66 33.63
N PRO A 3 10.19 -12.72 34.74
CA PRO A 3 10.30 -11.79 35.87
C PRO A 3 11.71 -11.73 36.48
N LEU A 4 12.52 -12.76 36.25
CA LEU A 4 13.90 -12.86 36.74
C LEU A 4 14.83 -11.82 36.11
N LEU A 5 14.58 -11.41 34.87
CA LEU A 5 15.39 -10.40 34.19
C LEU A 5 15.19 -9.02 34.82
N LEU A 6 13.96 -8.68 35.21
CA LEU A 6 13.65 -7.41 35.89
C LEU A 6 14.32 -7.34 37.27
N CYS A 7 14.25 -8.43 38.05
CA CYS A 7 14.91 -8.52 39.35
C CYS A 7 16.45 -8.48 39.24
N TYR A 8 17.02 -9.09 38.19
CA TYR A 8 18.46 -9.05 37.91
C TYR A 8 18.94 -7.63 37.55
N LEU A 9 18.18 -6.91 36.72
CA LEU A 9 18.50 -5.55 36.30
C LEU A 9 18.34 -4.53 37.43
N TYR A 10 17.36 -4.73 38.33
CA TYR A 10 17.17 -3.92 39.52
C TYR A 10 18.32 -4.08 40.53
N ARG A 11 18.81 -5.32 40.74
CA ARG A 11 19.99 -5.60 41.59
C ARG A 11 21.29 -5.01 41.07
N LYS A 12 21.44 -4.79 39.76
CA LYS A 12 22.65 -4.23 39.13
C LYS A 12 22.67 -2.69 39.09
N GLY A 13 21.68 -2.00 39.67
CA GLY A 13 21.65 -0.54 39.71
C GLY A 13 21.51 0.13 38.33
N ILE A 14 21.02 -0.60 37.34
CA ILE A 14 20.78 -0.07 35.99
C ILE A 14 19.52 0.80 36.06
N ARG A 15 19.71 2.12 36.17
CA ARG A 15 18.61 3.11 36.10
C ARG A 15 17.80 2.88 34.83
N PHE A 16 16.47 2.97 34.93
CA PHE A 16 15.52 2.74 33.84
C PHE A 16 15.84 3.54 32.55
N CYS A 17 16.44 4.73 32.67
CA CYS A 17 16.95 5.51 31.53
C CYS A 17 18.02 4.77 30.71
N ARG A 18 18.88 3.96 31.34
CA ARG A 18 19.85 3.10 30.64
C ARG A 18 19.19 1.93 29.93
N LEU A 19 18.00 1.47 30.35
CA LEU A 19 17.24 0.44 29.62
C LEU A 19 16.67 0.99 28.32
N ILE A 20 16.18 2.23 28.34
CA ILE A 20 15.75 2.95 27.12
C ILE A 20 16.95 3.19 26.19
N GLU A 21 18.11 3.59 26.74
CA GLU A 21 19.37 3.67 25.97
C GLU A 21 19.88 2.31 25.45
N TYR A 22 19.67 1.21 26.18
CA TYR A 22 20.07 -0.13 25.73
C TYR A 22 19.15 -0.64 24.62
N ALA A 23 17.84 -0.37 24.72
CA ALA A 23 16.85 -0.66 23.67
C ALA A 23 17.09 0.18 22.41
N THR A 24 17.55 1.44 22.56
CA THR A 24 17.97 2.28 21.42
C THR A 24 19.37 1.94 20.91
N LYS A 25 20.29 1.41 21.74
CA LYS A 25 21.62 0.95 21.30
C LYS A 25 21.61 -0.41 20.58
N LEU A 26 20.60 -1.25 20.82
CA LEU A 26 20.33 -2.44 19.98
C LEU A 26 19.77 -2.06 18.59
N SER A 27 19.36 -0.81 18.37
CA SER A 27 18.79 -0.29 17.12
C SER A 27 19.84 0.34 16.18
N LYS A 28 21.06 -0.22 16.12
CA LYS A 28 22.03 0.16 15.06
C LYS A 28 21.84 -0.62 13.76
N ALA A 29 20.96 -1.62 13.74
CA ALA A 29 20.63 -2.39 12.56
C ALA A 29 19.15 -2.20 12.22
N GLY A 30 18.88 -1.49 11.14
CA GLY A 30 17.52 -1.28 10.63
C GLY A 30 17.57 -0.48 9.34
N VAL A 31 16.77 -0.89 8.37
CA VAL A 31 16.60 -0.13 7.13
C VAL A 31 15.87 1.18 7.39
N SER A 32 16.02 2.16 6.51
CA SER A 32 15.41 3.46 6.71
C SER A 32 13.89 3.37 6.62
N LEU A 33 13.21 3.72 7.71
CA LEU A 33 11.79 4.06 7.66
C LEU A 33 11.60 5.52 7.26
N LEU A 34 10.46 5.78 6.65
CA LEU A 34 9.98 7.12 6.40
C LEU A 34 9.77 7.84 7.74
N LYS A 35 10.57 8.88 7.99
CA LYS A 35 10.42 9.70 9.19
C LYS A 35 9.29 10.71 8.96
N PRO A 36 8.32 10.84 9.89
CA PRO A 36 7.33 11.90 9.79
C PRO A 36 8.02 13.27 9.84
N GLU A 37 7.50 14.24 9.07
CA GLU A 37 8.06 15.59 9.04
C GLU A 37 8.13 16.22 10.45
N PRO A 38 9.25 16.87 10.82
CA PRO A 38 9.36 17.52 12.11
C PRO A 38 8.39 18.72 12.19
N LYS A 39 7.41 18.65 13.10
CA LYS A 39 6.59 19.82 13.44
C LYS A 39 7.49 20.92 14.03
N HIS A 40 7.48 22.11 13.43
CA HIS A 40 8.11 23.31 14.01
C HIS A 40 7.64 23.49 15.46
N ARG A 41 8.55 23.40 16.43
CA ARG A 41 8.29 23.67 17.86
C ARG A 41 9.15 24.83 18.33
N GLY A 42 8.50 25.84 18.92
CA GLY A 42 9.15 26.92 19.65
C GLY A 42 9.88 26.42 20.91
N THR A 43 11.02 27.01 21.20
CA THR A 43 12.09 26.46 22.06
C THR A 43 11.89 26.65 23.57
N ALA A 44 10.81 27.26 24.04
CA ALA A 44 10.68 27.70 25.44
C ALA A 44 9.82 26.80 26.36
N ASP A 45 8.98 25.91 25.82
CA ASP A 45 7.97 25.15 26.61
C ASP A 45 8.36 23.68 26.93
N THR A 46 9.64 23.31 26.75
CA THR A 46 10.01 21.92 26.47
C THR A 46 10.06 21.00 27.70
N VAL A 47 10.40 21.49 28.89
CA VAL A 47 10.67 20.60 30.06
C VAL A 47 9.40 20.29 30.85
N LEU A 48 8.57 21.29 31.16
CA LEU A 48 7.33 21.12 31.93
C LEU A 48 6.28 20.33 31.14
N ASN A 49 6.17 20.58 29.82
CA ASN A 49 5.32 19.78 28.94
C ASN A 49 5.85 18.35 28.76
N SER A 50 7.18 18.14 28.73
CA SER A 50 7.75 16.79 28.65
C SER A 50 7.44 15.96 29.90
N MET A 51 7.45 16.57 31.10
CA MET A 51 7.08 15.87 32.34
C MET A 51 5.58 15.57 32.41
N ARG A 52 4.71 16.50 31.97
CA ARG A 52 3.26 16.29 31.90
C ARG A 52 2.85 15.21 30.88
N MET A 53 3.61 15.06 29.80
CA MET A 53 3.35 14.06 28.75
C MET A 53 3.98 12.69 29.04
N LEU A 54 4.87 12.59 30.02
CA LEU A 54 5.59 11.36 30.36
C LEU A 54 4.66 10.17 30.72
N PRO A 55 3.57 10.34 31.50
CA PRO A 55 2.64 9.24 31.76
C PRO A 55 1.98 8.73 30.48
N CYS A 56 1.59 9.64 29.57
CA CYS A 56 1.02 9.27 28.27
C CYS A 56 2.02 8.49 27.41
N HIS A 57 3.30 8.90 27.40
CA HIS A 57 4.35 8.17 26.69
C HIS A 57 4.55 6.75 27.25
N ILE A 58 4.57 6.60 28.59
CA ILE A 58 4.72 5.30 29.24
C ILE A 58 3.52 4.41 28.94
N ILE A 59 2.29 4.91 29.09
CA ILE A 59 1.07 4.15 28.80
C ILE A 59 1.04 3.74 27.33
N SER A 60 1.35 4.65 26.41
CA SER A 60 1.39 4.37 24.97
C SER A 60 2.43 3.32 24.62
N PHE A 61 3.62 3.39 25.23
CA PHE A 61 4.66 2.37 25.10
C PHE A 61 4.14 1.00 25.56
N LEU A 62 3.52 0.94 26.75
CA LEU A 62 2.97 -0.31 27.27
C LEU A 62 1.88 -0.88 26.36
N ILE A 63 0.98 -0.04 25.85
CA ILE A 63 -0.08 -0.45 24.90
C ILE A 63 0.54 -1.03 23.63
N ALA A 64 1.44 -0.30 22.99
CA ALA A 64 2.09 -0.72 21.75
C ALA A 64 2.85 -2.04 21.93
N HIS A 65 3.59 -2.20 23.03
CA HIS A 65 4.39 -3.39 23.31
C HIS A 65 3.61 -4.56 23.94
N SER A 66 2.29 -4.42 24.14
CA SER A 66 1.45 -5.48 24.71
C SER A 66 0.24 -5.83 23.84
N PHE A 67 -0.96 -5.33 24.16
CA PHE A 67 -2.19 -5.72 23.48
C PHE A 67 -2.38 -4.98 22.16
N GLY A 68 -1.93 -3.74 22.02
CA GLY A 68 -2.14 -2.94 20.80
C GLY A 68 -1.55 -3.59 19.56
N ARG A 69 -0.27 -4.01 19.62
CA ARG A 69 0.36 -4.77 18.53
C ARG A 69 -0.33 -6.10 18.26
N ARG A 70 -0.77 -6.83 19.31
CA ARG A 70 -1.44 -8.13 19.15
C ARG A 70 -2.84 -8.00 18.52
N MET A 71 -3.53 -6.90 18.76
CA MET A 71 -4.80 -6.59 18.07
C MET A 71 -4.55 -6.19 16.62
N LEU A 72 -3.47 -5.47 16.35
CA LEU A 72 -3.15 -5.04 15.00
C LEU A 72 -2.60 -6.18 14.14
N TYR A 73 -1.84 -7.12 14.72
CA TYR A 73 -1.28 -8.32 14.09
C TYR A 73 -1.65 -9.57 14.90
N PRO A 74 -2.91 -10.01 14.87
CA PRO A 74 -3.36 -11.20 15.60
C PRO A 74 -2.65 -12.47 15.15
N GLY A 75 -2.16 -12.54 13.90
CA GLY A 75 -1.36 -13.68 13.42
C GLY A 75 -0.06 -13.89 14.21
N SER A 76 0.45 -12.89 14.94
CA SER A 76 1.60 -13.03 15.85
C SER A 76 1.22 -13.62 17.22
N VAL A 77 -0.05 -13.94 17.47
CA VAL A 77 -0.53 -14.45 18.77
C VAL A 77 -0.45 -15.97 18.80
N GLY A 78 0.30 -16.51 19.76
CA GLY A 78 0.59 -17.95 19.83
C GLY A 78 -0.64 -18.86 19.92
N LEU A 79 -1.75 -18.39 20.52
CA LEU A 79 -3.00 -19.16 20.56
C LEU A 79 -3.63 -19.31 19.17
N LEU A 80 -3.69 -18.21 18.40
CA LEU A 80 -4.20 -18.23 17.03
C LEU A 80 -3.31 -19.11 16.14
N GLN A 81 -1.99 -18.95 16.23
CA GLN A 81 -1.05 -19.78 15.47
C GLN A 81 -1.19 -21.27 15.81
N LYS A 82 -1.39 -21.62 17.09
CA LYS A 82 -1.63 -23.00 17.49
C LYS A 82 -2.92 -23.55 16.87
N ALA A 83 -3.97 -22.74 16.80
CA ALA A 83 -5.24 -23.12 16.16
C ALA A 83 -5.11 -23.30 14.64
N MET A 84 -4.33 -22.43 13.99
CA MET A 84 -4.11 -22.47 12.53
C MET A 84 -3.07 -23.50 12.09
N ARG A 85 -2.26 -24.04 13.01
CA ARG A 85 -1.13 -24.93 12.71
C ARG A 85 -1.44 -26.08 11.74
N PRO A 86 -2.55 -26.83 11.87
CA PRO A 86 -2.86 -27.91 10.91
C PRO A 86 -3.04 -27.39 9.48
N MET A 87 -3.75 -26.27 9.33
CA MET A 87 -3.97 -25.61 8.05
C MET A 87 -2.67 -25.08 7.45
N LEU A 88 -1.79 -24.47 8.26
CA LEU A 88 -0.48 -23.98 7.80
C LEU A 88 0.43 -25.14 7.36
N GLN A 89 0.44 -26.25 8.10
CA GLN A 89 1.22 -27.43 7.73
C GLN A 89 0.72 -28.06 6.42
N GLN A 90 -0.60 -28.13 6.24
CA GLN A 90 -1.20 -28.60 4.99
C GLN A 90 -0.88 -27.67 3.82
N GLY A 91 -1.01 -26.35 4.00
CA GLY A 91 -0.69 -25.37 2.96
C GLY A 91 0.79 -25.41 2.55
N GLN A 92 1.69 -25.55 3.52
CA GLN A 92 3.12 -25.74 3.25
C GLN A 92 3.40 -27.04 2.50
N ALA A 93 2.82 -28.17 2.94
CA ALA A 93 2.99 -29.46 2.26
C ALA A 93 2.50 -29.38 0.81
N ARG A 94 1.33 -28.77 0.58
CA ARG A 94 0.79 -28.51 -0.76
C ARG A 94 1.78 -27.72 -1.63
N LEU A 95 2.34 -26.63 -1.11
CA LEU A 95 3.32 -25.80 -1.86
C LEU A 95 4.57 -26.59 -2.23
N ILE A 96 5.05 -27.47 -1.36
CA ILE A 96 6.24 -28.29 -1.61
C ILE A 96 5.92 -29.42 -2.59
N GLU A 97 4.85 -30.18 -2.34
CA GLU A 97 4.53 -31.42 -3.05
C GLU A 97 3.89 -31.17 -4.42
N GLU A 98 2.99 -30.19 -4.54
CA GLU A 98 2.27 -29.91 -5.79
C GLU A 98 2.97 -28.87 -6.66
N PHE A 99 3.78 -27.99 -6.07
CA PHE A 99 4.36 -26.83 -6.77
C PHE A 99 5.89 -26.75 -6.71
N ASP A 100 6.57 -27.80 -6.24
CA ASP A 100 8.04 -27.83 -6.08
C ASP A 100 8.58 -26.63 -5.26
N GLY A 101 7.81 -26.22 -4.26
CA GLY A 101 8.10 -25.08 -3.41
C GLY A 101 9.36 -25.27 -2.56
N GLN A 102 10.20 -24.25 -2.52
CA GLN A 102 11.43 -24.20 -1.75
C GLN A 102 11.25 -23.33 -0.51
N ARG A 103 11.19 -23.97 0.66
CA ARG A 103 11.16 -23.26 1.94
C ARG A 103 12.54 -22.74 2.31
N ASN A 104 12.60 -21.47 2.71
CA ASN A 104 13.82 -20.78 3.06
C ASN A 104 13.67 -20.07 4.42
N LYS A 105 14.79 -19.93 5.14
CA LYS A 105 14.88 -19.12 6.34
C LYS A 105 15.86 -17.97 6.10
N LEU A 106 15.33 -16.75 6.07
CA LEU A 106 16.08 -15.55 5.74
C LEU A 106 16.43 -14.79 7.02
N VAL A 107 17.69 -14.40 7.21
CA VAL A 107 18.09 -13.64 8.41
C VAL A 107 18.11 -12.15 8.08
N ALA A 108 17.16 -11.40 8.63
CA ALA A 108 17.08 -9.95 8.47
C ALA A 108 18.20 -9.23 9.22
N CYS A 109 18.41 -7.94 8.90
CA CYS A 109 19.50 -7.15 9.51
C CYS A 109 19.39 -7.00 11.03
N ASP A 110 18.19 -7.13 11.59
CA ASP A 110 17.93 -7.11 13.04
C ASP A 110 18.08 -8.48 13.70
N GLY A 111 18.52 -9.50 12.96
CA GLY A 111 18.73 -10.87 13.41
C GLY A 111 17.46 -11.71 13.47
N ASN A 112 16.29 -11.17 13.10
CA ASN A 112 15.08 -11.99 12.98
C ASN A 112 15.21 -12.95 11.80
N GLU A 113 14.69 -14.15 12.01
CA GLU A 113 14.60 -15.19 10.99
C GLU A 113 13.21 -15.14 10.38
N ILE A 114 13.14 -14.98 9.06
CA ILE A 114 11.91 -14.83 8.30
C ILE A 114 11.67 -16.11 7.51
N ASP A 115 10.52 -16.74 7.74
CA ASP A 115 10.08 -17.93 7.00
C ASP A 115 9.52 -17.52 5.64
N ALA A 116 10.09 -18.09 4.58
CA ALA A 116 9.71 -17.78 3.21
C ALA A 116 9.54 -19.06 2.38
N MET A 117 8.72 -18.98 1.35
CA MET A 117 8.46 -20.05 0.38
C MET A 117 8.57 -19.48 -1.03
N PHE A 118 9.44 -20.09 -1.83
CA PHE A 118 9.63 -19.73 -3.23
C PHE A 118 9.10 -20.83 -4.14
N VAL A 119 8.32 -20.45 -5.15
CA VAL A 119 7.90 -21.33 -6.24
C VAL A 119 8.43 -20.76 -7.55
N ASP A 120 9.28 -21.51 -8.25
CA ASP A 120 9.91 -21.10 -9.51
C ASP A 120 9.12 -21.61 -10.72
N ARG A 121 8.54 -20.69 -11.49
CA ARG A 121 7.78 -21.01 -12.70
C ARG A 121 8.55 -20.73 -13.99
N ARG A 122 9.81 -20.29 -13.93
CA ARG A 122 10.60 -19.94 -15.14
C ARG A 122 10.77 -21.11 -16.10
N ARG A 123 10.75 -22.35 -15.59
CA ARG A 123 10.95 -23.58 -16.38
C ARG A 123 9.68 -24.15 -17.00
N GLU A 124 8.51 -23.60 -16.68
CA GLU A 124 7.22 -24.13 -17.16
C GLU A 124 6.81 -23.58 -18.53
N GLY A 125 7.62 -22.71 -19.14
CA GLY A 125 7.39 -22.19 -20.50
C GLY A 125 6.38 -21.03 -20.59
N GLY A 126 5.65 -20.72 -19.52
CA GLY A 126 4.75 -19.57 -19.45
C GLY A 126 5.51 -18.24 -19.33
N ARG A 127 5.04 -17.19 -20.03
CA ARG A 127 5.67 -15.85 -19.99
C ARG A 127 5.67 -15.24 -18.58
N ASN A 128 4.63 -15.52 -17.78
CA ASN A 128 4.46 -14.98 -16.43
C ASN A 128 5.50 -15.52 -15.45
N GLY A 129 6.04 -16.72 -15.69
CA GLY A 129 7.03 -17.34 -14.81
C GLY A 129 8.33 -16.54 -14.67
N ASN A 130 8.64 -15.67 -15.64
CA ASN A 130 9.80 -14.78 -15.58
C ASN A 130 9.60 -13.57 -14.66
N THR A 131 8.36 -13.26 -14.27
CA THR A 131 8.07 -12.24 -13.27
C THR A 131 7.93 -12.92 -11.91
N LEU A 132 8.65 -12.40 -10.90
CA LEU A 132 8.46 -12.79 -9.51
C LEU A 132 7.40 -11.91 -8.86
N VAL A 133 6.42 -12.51 -8.22
CA VAL A 133 5.49 -11.81 -7.34
C VAL A 133 5.88 -12.06 -5.88
N ILE A 134 6.27 -11.01 -5.16
CA ILE A 134 6.51 -11.08 -3.72
C ILE A 134 5.19 -10.74 -3.00
N CYS A 135 4.72 -11.64 -2.15
CA CYS A 135 3.41 -11.55 -1.50
C CYS A 135 3.53 -11.08 -0.04
N CYS A 136 2.92 -9.94 0.27
CA CYS A 136 2.84 -9.36 1.61
C CYS A 136 1.43 -9.58 2.18
N GLU A 137 1.36 -10.42 3.23
CA GLU A 137 0.11 -10.88 3.81
C GLU A 137 -0.63 -9.83 4.66
N GLY A 138 -1.87 -10.18 5.03
CA GLY A 138 -2.70 -9.41 5.96
C GLY A 138 -2.35 -9.67 7.43
N ASN A 139 -3.05 -9.01 8.35
CA ASN A 139 -2.71 -9.02 9.78
C ASN A 139 -2.92 -10.37 10.52
N ALA A 140 -3.65 -11.28 9.89
CA ALA A 140 -3.82 -12.68 10.27
C ALA A 140 -3.49 -13.62 9.10
N GLY A 141 -2.85 -13.09 8.06
CA GLY A 141 -2.47 -13.83 6.86
C GLY A 141 -1.15 -14.56 7.05
N PHE A 142 -1.01 -15.67 6.33
CA PHE A 142 0.17 -16.51 6.31
C PHE A 142 0.40 -16.97 4.87
N TYR A 143 1.64 -16.98 4.39
CA TYR A 143 1.91 -17.32 3.00
C TYR A 143 1.39 -18.73 2.63
N GLU A 144 1.35 -19.63 3.61
CA GLU A 144 0.93 -21.02 3.42
C GLU A 144 -0.50 -21.15 2.88
N VAL A 145 -1.38 -20.18 3.18
CA VAL A 145 -2.80 -20.22 2.83
C VAL A 145 -3.37 -18.86 2.41
N GLY A 146 -2.50 -17.89 2.14
CA GLY A 146 -2.87 -16.51 1.92
C GLY A 146 -2.85 -16.07 0.46
N CYS A 147 -2.46 -14.80 0.27
CA CYS A 147 -2.48 -14.11 -1.00
C CYS A 147 -1.46 -14.64 -2.02
N MET A 148 -0.50 -15.49 -1.61
CA MET A 148 0.43 -16.20 -2.50
C MET A 148 -0.28 -17.07 -3.56
N SER A 149 -1.46 -17.60 -3.25
CA SER A 149 -2.23 -18.46 -4.16
C SER A 149 -2.65 -17.76 -5.45
N THR A 150 -3.08 -16.50 -5.37
CA THR A 150 -3.57 -15.70 -6.50
C THR A 150 -2.57 -15.57 -7.66
N PRO A 151 -1.34 -15.03 -7.47
CA PRO A 151 -0.36 -14.96 -8.55
C PRO A 151 0.17 -16.35 -8.95
N LEU A 152 0.17 -17.32 -8.04
CA LEU A 152 0.61 -18.67 -8.36
C LEU A 152 -0.33 -19.35 -9.38
N GLU A 153 -1.65 -19.19 -9.21
CA GLU A 153 -2.66 -19.60 -10.18
C GLU A 153 -2.58 -18.79 -11.48
N GLY A 154 -2.10 -17.55 -11.42
CA GLY A 154 -1.80 -16.72 -12.59
C GLY A 154 -0.53 -17.13 -13.37
N GLY A 155 0.17 -18.19 -12.93
CA GLY A 155 1.36 -18.72 -13.60
C GLY A 155 2.64 -17.92 -13.36
N TYR A 156 2.68 -17.07 -12.32
CA TYR A 156 3.86 -16.32 -11.93
C TYR A 156 4.81 -17.16 -11.06
N SER A 157 6.10 -16.83 -11.07
CA SER A 157 6.97 -17.23 -9.96
C SER A 157 6.54 -16.45 -8.72
N VAL A 158 6.52 -17.08 -7.55
CA VAL A 158 5.99 -16.41 -6.34
C VAL A 158 6.92 -16.63 -5.14
N LEU A 159 7.12 -15.56 -4.36
CA LEU A 159 7.83 -15.58 -3.09
C LEU A 159 6.88 -15.10 -1.98
N GLY A 160 6.34 -16.05 -1.23
CA GLY A 160 5.58 -15.80 -0.02
C GLY A 160 6.50 -15.74 1.21
N TRP A 161 6.14 -14.92 2.19
CA TRP A 161 6.89 -14.82 3.44
C TRP A 161 5.94 -14.47 4.60
N ASN A 162 6.33 -14.86 5.82
CA ASN A 162 5.55 -14.59 7.03
C ASN A 162 6.14 -13.40 7.79
N HIS A 163 5.28 -12.47 8.23
CA HIS A 163 5.62 -11.33 9.09
C HIS A 163 6.49 -11.74 10.29
N PRO A 164 7.36 -10.86 10.82
CA PRO A 164 8.07 -11.13 12.06
C PRO A 164 7.12 -11.56 13.20
N GLY A 165 7.43 -12.70 13.81
CA GLY A 165 6.62 -13.33 14.86
C GLY A 165 5.44 -14.17 14.39
N PHE A 166 5.27 -14.39 13.08
CA PHE A 166 4.23 -15.26 12.51
C PHE A 166 4.80 -16.63 12.18
N ALA A 167 4.16 -17.68 12.69
CA ALA A 167 4.46 -19.09 12.38
C ALA A 167 5.96 -19.40 12.46
N GLY A 168 6.60 -19.67 11.33
CA GLY A 168 8.02 -19.97 11.25
C GLY A 168 8.97 -18.78 11.44
N SER A 169 8.47 -17.55 11.48
CA SER A 169 9.27 -16.33 11.63
C SER A 169 9.46 -15.95 13.10
N THR A 170 10.67 -15.50 13.46
CA THR A 170 10.97 -14.97 14.79
C THR A 170 10.70 -13.47 14.87
N GLY A 171 10.83 -12.86 16.06
CA GLY A 171 10.62 -11.43 16.26
C GLY A 171 9.17 -11.02 16.53
N VAL A 172 8.85 -9.76 16.21
CA VAL A 172 7.53 -9.15 16.42
C VAL A 172 7.23 -8.12 15.32
N PRO A 173 5.96 -7.91 14.93
CA PRO A 173 5.61 -7.12 13.75
C PRO A 173 5.49 -5.61 14.08
N PHE A 174 6.60 -4.99 14.46
CA PHE A 174 6.67 -3.52 14.47
C PHE A 174 7.04 -3.00 13.08
N PRO A 175 6.69 -1.73 12.73
CA PRO A 175 6.99 -1.16 11.42
C PRO A 175 8.44 -1.33 10.97
N GLN A 176 9.41 -1.21 11.89
CA GLN A 176 10.83 -1.40 11.58
C GLN A 176 11.18 -2.85 11.26
N ASN A 177 10.59 -3.81 12.00
CA ASN A 177 10.83 -5.23 11.76
C ASN A 177 10.19 -5.68 10.44
N GLU A 178 8.99 -5.16 10.11
CA GLU A 178 8.34 -5.36 8.82
C GLU A 178 9.23 -4.91 7.65
N ALA A 179 9.79 -3.69 7.74
CA ALA A 179 10.69 -3.17 6.72
C ALA A 179 12.00 -3.98 6.61
N ASN A 180 12.60 -4.36 7.75
CA ASN A 180 13.79 -5.21 7.77
C ASN A 180 13.53 -6.60 7.14
N ALA A 181 12.34 -7.17 7.39
CA ALA A 181 11.94 -8.44 6.82
C ALA A 181 11.75 -8.34 5.30
N MET A 182 11.07 -7.29 4.83
CA MET A 182 10.89 -7.06 3.40
C MET A 182 12.20 -6.82 2.66
N ASP A 183 13.13 -6.10 3.30
CA ASP A 183 14.45 -5.88 2.76
C ASP A 183 15.18 -7.19 2.46
N VAL A 184 15.28 -8.09 3.46
CA VAL A 184 15.96 -9.38 3.24
C VAL A 184 15.22 -10.27 2.23
N VAL A 185 13.89 -10.16 2.12
CA VAL A 185 13.10 -10.87 1.10
C VAL A 185 13.45 -10.39 -0.32
N ILE A 186 13.56 -9.07 -0.53
CA ILE A 186 13.99 -8.51 -1.83
C ILE A 186 15.44 -8.87 -2.13
N GLN A 187 16.33 -8.74 -1.15
CA GLN A 187 17.75 -9.09 -1.29
C GLN A 187 17.92 -10.57 -1.65
N PHE A 188 17.12 -11.46 -1.05
CA PHE A 188 17.08 -12.88 -1.41
C PHE A 188 16.61 -13.09 -2.85
N ALA A 189 15.52 -12.43 -3.26
CA ALA A 189 15.00 -12.51 -4.63
C ALA A 189 16.05 -12.10 -5.68
N VAL A 190 16.79 -11.02 -5.42
CA VAL A 190 17.80 -10.51 -6.36
C VAL A 190 19.07 -11.36 -6.32
N HIS A 191 19.67 -11.53 -5.15
CA HIS A 191 21.02 -12.07 -5.03
C HIS A 191 21.09 -13.60 -4.96
N LYS A 192 19.99 -14.28 -4.62
CA LYS A 192 19.94 -15.75 -4.55
C LYS A 192 19.05 -16.36 -5.62
N LEU A 193 17.87 -15.79 -5.87
CA LEU A 193 16.94 -16.32 -6.87
C LEU A 193 17.22 -15.81 -8.29
N GLY A 194 18.00 -14.72 -8.42
CA GLY A 194 18.47 -14.18 -9.69
C GLY A 194 17.43 -13.42 -10.48
N PHE A 195 16.40 -12.86 -9.82
CA PHE A 195 15.45 -11.95 -10.46
C PHE A 195 16.02 -10.53 -10.49
N GLN A 196 15.80 -9.82 -11.60
CA GLN A 196 16.08 -8.39 -11.65
C GLN A 196 14.94 -7.63 -10.98
N LEU A 197 15.22 -6.47 -10.36
CA LEU A 197 14.18 -5.62 -9.78
C LEU A 197 13.07 -5.33 -10.79
N SER A 198 13.42 -5.05 -12.05
CA SER A 198 12.47 -4.80 -13.15
C SER A 198 11.53 -5.96 -13.49
N ASP A 199 11.80 -7.16 -12.96
CA ASP A 199 11.01 -8.38 -13.11
C ASP A 199 10.28 -8.77 -11.80
N ILE A 200 10.34 -7.93 -10.77
CA ILE A 200 9.69 -8.16 -9.47
C ILE A 200 8.44 -7.30 -9.34
N MET A 201 7.29 -7.92 -9.11
CA MET A 201 6.08 -7.27 -8.64
C MET A 201 5.93 -7.51 -7.14
N VAL A 202 5.43 -6.51 -6.42
CA VAL A 202 5.03 -6.69 -5.02
C VAL A 202 3.49 -6.66 -4.97
N TYR A 203 2.92 -7.71 -4.40
CA TYR A 203 1.49 -7.85 -4.19
C TYR A 203 1.21 -7.84 -2.69
N ALA A 204 0.27 -7.01 -2.25
CA ALA A 204 -0.05 -6.87 -0.84
C ALA A 204 -1.56 -6.95 -0.62
N TRP A 205 -1.93 -7.63 0.46
CA TRP A 205 -3.30 -7.63 0.96
C TRP A 205 -3.38 -6.87 2.29
N SER A 206 -4.35 -5.96 2.41
CA SER A 206 -4.68 -5.31 3.68
C SER A 206 -3.48 -4.56 4.29
N ILE A 207 -3.14 -4.87 5.54
CA ILE A 207 -2.01 -4.27 6.28
C ILE A 207 -0.66 -4.51 5.61
N GLY A 208 -0.51 -5.58 4.83
CA GLY A 208 0.70 -5.86 4.05
C GLY A 208 1.03 -4.73 3.08
N GLY A 209 0.06 -3.87 2.75
CA GLY A 209 0.27 -2.67 1.96
C GLY A 209 1.28 -1.68 2.55
N PHE A 210 1.46 -1.66 3.88
CA PHE A 210 2.55 -0.88 4.49
C PHE A 210 3.90 -1.41 4.04
N THR A 211 4.12 -2.71 4.20
CA THR A 211 5.40 -3.34 3.88
C THR A 211 5.68 -3.29 2.38
N ALA A 212 4.65 -3.46 1.55
CA ALA A 212 4.75 -3.38 0.10
C ALA A 212 5.00 -1.95 -0.42
N SER A 213 4.34 -0.93 0.15
CA SER A 213 4.61 0.46 -0.22
C SER A 213 5.98 0.94 0.27
N TRP A 214 6.46 0.45 1.42
CA TRP A 214 7.86 0.63 1.84
C TRP A 214 8.84 0.02 0.82
N ALA A 215 8.59 -1.20 0.34
CA ALA A 215 9.41 -1.83 -0.69
C ALA A 215 9.44 -1.01 -1.98
N ALA A 216 8.27 -0.58 -2.47
CA ALA A 216 8.17 0.22 -3.69
C ALA A 216 8.89 1.57 -3.58
N MET A 217 8.84 2.21 -2.40
CA MET A 217 9.59 3.44 -2.11
C MET A 217 11.11 3.19 -2.09
N SER A 218 11.56 2.10 -1.49
CA SER A 218 12.98 1.81 -1.26
C SER A 218 13.67 1.17 -2.46
N TYR A 219 12.91 0.46 -3.30
CA TYR A 219 13.35 -0.22 -4.51
C TYR A 219 12.51 0.26 -5.70
N PRO A 220 12.69 1.52 -6.15
CA PRO A 220 11.82 2.13 -7.15
C PRO A 220 11.89 1.47 -8.53
N GLU A 221 12.88 0.61 -8.78
CA GLU A 221 13.06 -0.16 -10.01
C GLU A 221 12.17 -1.41 -10.09
N ILE A 222 11.40 -1.74 -9.04
CA ILE A 222 10.46 -2.87 -9.11
C ILE A 222 9.49 -2.72 -10.30
N LYS A 223 9.10 -3.84 -10.89
CA LYS A 223 8.18 -3.87 -12.05
C LYS A 223 6.87 -3.16 -11.73
N ALA A 224 6.26 -3.45 -10.59
CA ALA A 224 4.92 -2.96 -10.26
C ALA A 224 4.54 -3.21 -8.80
N LEU A 225 3.56 -2.44 -8.33
CA LEU A 225 2.93 -2.63 -7.03
C LEU A 225 1.43 -2.89 -7.23
N VAL A 226 0.90 -3.93 -6.58
CA VAL A 226 -0.53 -4.24 -6.54
C VAL A 226 -0.97 -4.25 -5.07
N LEU A 227 -1.93 -3.39 -4.72
CA LEU A 227 -2.49 -3.29 -3.37
C LEU A 227 -3.96 -3.69 -3.38
N ASP A 228 -4.27 -4.83 -2.79
CA ASP A 228 -5.64 -5.32 -2.61
C ASP A 228 -6.15 -5.05 -1.19
N ALA A 229 -7.33 -4.44 -1.10
CA ALA A 229 -7.99 -4.15 0.18
C ALA A 229 -7.10 -3.37 1.15
N SER A 230 -6.26 -2.47 0.66
CA SER A 230 -5.35 -1.69 1.51
C SER A 230 -5.91 -0.30 1.84
N PHE A 231 -5.17 0.44 2.65
CA PHE A 231 -5.55 1.73 3.21
C PHE A 231 -4.45 2.76 3.06
N ASP A 232 -4.77 4.03 3.29
CA ASP A 232 -3.84 5.14 3.22
C ASP A 232 -3.06 5.37 4.53
N ASP A 233 -3.73 5.27 5.67
CA ASP A 233 -3.21 5.53 7.01
C ASP A 233 -3.94 4.63 8.02
N LEU A 234 -3.20 4.07 8.97
CA LEU A 234 -3.79 3.22 10.02
C LEU A 234 -4.67 4.01 11.02
N LEU A 235 -4.36 5.27 11.30
CA LEU A 235 -4.98 6.00 12.41
C LEU A 235 -6.52 6.04 12.32
N PRO A 236 -7.15 6.35 11.17
CA PRO A 236 -8.61 6.33 11.05
C PRO A 236 -9.22 4.96 11.38
N LEU A 237 -8.58 3.87 10.95
CA LEU A 237 -9.05 2.50 11.22
C LEU A 237 -8.90 2.14 12.70
N ALA A 238 -7.79 2.54 13.34
CA ALA A 238 -7.60 2.33 14.77
C ALA A 238 -8.64 3.10 15.60
N LEU A 239 -8.98 4.33 15.20
CA LEU A 239 -9.99 5.14 15.88
C LEU A 239 -11.42 4.59 15.71
N LYS A 240 -11.73 3.90 14.61
CA LYS A 240 -13.02 3.19 14.45
C LYS A 240 -13.20 2.09 15.49
N VAL A 241 -12.14 1.34 15.78
CA VAL A 241 -12.21 0.13 16.64
C VAL A 241 -12.12 0.49 18.13
N MET A 242 -11.43 1.57 18.47
CA MET A 242 -11.18 1.95 19.86
C MET A 242 -12.25 2.90 20.40
N PRO A 243 -12.51 2.91 21.72
CA PRO A 243 -13.46 3.85 22.33
C PRO A 243 -13.06 5.31 22.07
N ASP A 244 -14.05 6.17 21.77
CA ASP A 244 -13.81 7.59 21.48
C ASP A 244 -13.09 8.33 22.61
N SER A 245 -13.34 7.93 23.87
CA SER A 245 -12.67 8.50 25.05
C SER A 245 -11.15 8.28 25.05
N TRP A 246 -10.64 7.33 24.25
CA TRP A 246 -9.22 7.01 24.13
C TRP A 246 -8.56 7.66 22.91
N ARG A 247 -9.29 8.45 22.11
CA ARG A 247 -8.79 9.06 20.87
C ARG A 247 -7.41 9.73 21.02
N PRO A 248 -7.11 10.57 22.03
CA PRO A 248 -5.78 11.17 22.17
C PRO A 248 -4.67 10.14 22.40
N LEU A 249 -4.94 9.11 23.21
CA LEU A 249 -4.00 8.05 23.55
C LEU A 249 -3.74 7.13 22.34
N VAL A 250 -4.80 6.73 21.63
CA VAL A 250 -4.71 5.93 20.39
C VAL A 250 -3.93 6.70 19.34
N THR A 251 -4.24 7.98 19.15
CA THR A 251 -3.52 8.84 18.21
C THR A 251 -2.03 8.91 18.53
N HIS A 252 -1.68 9.15 19.79
CA HIS A 252 -0.28 9.18 20.20
C HIS A 252 0.40 7.81 20.01
N THR A 253 -0.24 6.73 20.43
CA THR A 253 0.31 5.37 20.34
C THR A 253 0.57 4.96 18.89
N VAL A 254 -0.42 5.14 18.00
CA VAL A 254 -0.30 4.83 16.57
C VAL A 254 0.83 5.66 15.96
N ARG A 255 0.82 6.98 16.14
CA ARG A 255 1.82 7.86 15.51
C ARG A 255 3.24 7.65 16.01
N GLN A 256 3.43 7.20 17.24
CA GLN A 256 4.77 6.97 17.79
C GLN A 256 5.30 5.56 17.51
N TYR A 257 4.47 4.53 17.57
CA TYR A 257 4.92 3.14 17.58
C TYR A 257 4.44 2.31 16.39
N MET A 258 3.29 2.66 15.79
CA MET A 258 2.64 1.89 14.72
C MET A 258 2.24 2.80 13.55
N ASN A 259 3.12 3.73 13.13
CA ASN A 259 2.80 4.71 12.09
C ASN A 259 2.82 4.05 10.70
N LEU A 260 1.76 3.34 10.35
CA LEU A 260 1.58 2.73 9.04
C LEU A 260 0.90 3.76 8.12
N ASN A 261 1.71 4.49 7.35
CA ASN A 261 1.27 5.52 6.42
C ASN A 261 1.64 5.12 4.98
N ASN A 262 0.80 4.28 4.40
CA ASN A 262 1.03 3.70 3.08
C ASN A 262 1.01 4.77 2.00
N ALA A 263 0.13 5.78 2.13
CA ALA A 263 0.03 6.85 1.14
C ALA A 263 1.32 7.68 1.03
N GLU A 264 1.96 7.99 2.16
CA GLU A 264 3.21 8.76 2.18
C GLU A 264 4.38 7.99 1.56
N GLN A 265 4.42 6.67 1.76
CA GLN A 265 5.38 5.78 1.09
C GLN A 265 5.06 5.67 -0.41
N LEU A 266 3.79 5.47 -0.75
CA LEU A 266 3.31 5.28 -2.12
C LEU A 266 3.58 6.49 -3.01
N CYS A 267 3.45 7.71 -2.48
CA CYS A 267 3.75 8.94 -3.20
C CYS A 267 5.23 9.03 -3.63
N LYS A 268 6.15 8.33 -2.95
CA LYS A 268 7.57 8.31 -3.31
C LYS A 268 7.91 7.28 -4.38
N TYR A 269 6.98 6.40 -4.72
CA TYR A 269 7.16 5.42 -5.78
C TYR A 269 6.65 5.99 -7.11
N HIS A 270 7.50 6.00 -8.13
CA HIS A 270 7.18 6.51 -9.47
C HIS A 270 6.72 5.43 -10.46
N GLY A 271 6.84 4.16 -10.10
CA GLY A 271 6.47 3.06 -10.97
C GLY A 271 4.95 2.79 -11.04
N PRO A 272 4.55 1.74 -11.76
CA PRO A 272 3.15 1.36 -11.96
C PRO A 272 2.49 0.83 -10.68
N ILE A 273 1.25 1.26 -10.43
CA ILE A 273 0.45 0.89 -9.26
C ILE A 273 -0.95 0.47 -9.69
N LEU A 274 -1.44 -0.66 -9.17
CA LEU A 274 -2.84 -1.05 -9.22
C LEU A 274 -3.40 -1.10 -7.80
N LEU A 275 -4.50 -0.39 -7.57
CA LEU A 275 -5.28 -0.45 -6.35
C LEU A 275 -6.53 -1.29 -6.62
N ILE A 276 -6.78 -2.30 -5.80
CA ILE A 276 -8.00 -3.11 -5.84
C ILE A 276 -8.83 -2.75 -4.60
N ARG A 277 -9.96 -2.09 -4.82
CA ARG A 277 -10.91 -1.69 -3.78
C ARG A 277 -12.03 -2.71 -3.70
N ARG A 278 -12.11 -3.38 -2.55
CA ARG A 278 -13.23 -4.27 -2.24
C ARG A 278 -14.44 -3.44 -1.83
N THR A 279 -15.55 -3.56 -2.57
CA THR A 279 -16.69 -2.65 -2.39
C THR A 279 -17.58 -3.01 -1.20
N LYS A 280 -17.47 -4.23 -0.65
CA LYS A 280 -18.20 -4.68 0.55
C LYS A 280 -17.27 -4.89 1.75
N ASP A 281 -16.15 -4.17 1.79
CA ASP A 281 -15.11 -4.32 2.81
C ASP A 281 -15.54 -3.79 4.19
N GLU A 282 -15.62 -4.67 5.17
CA GLU A 282 -16.02 -4.37 6.54
C GLU A 282 -14.84 -3.94 7.44
N ILE A 283 -13.61 -4.19 7.01
CA ILE A 283 -12.38 -3.98 7.80
C ILE A 283 -11.74 -2.62 7.47
N ILE A 284 -11.68 -2.29 6.19
CA ILE A 284 -10.94 -1.14 5.63
C ILE A 284 -11.85 0.08 5.46
N THR A 285 -13.01 0.07 6.09
CA THR A 285 -13.98 1.16 6.17
C THR A 285 -13.94 1.84 7.53
N THR A 286 -14.30 3.14 7.64
CA THR A 286 -14.35 3.85 8.93
C THR A 286 -15.73 3.85 9.61
N THR A 287 -16.80 3.57 8.89
CA THR A 287 -18.19 3.58 9.41
C THR A 287 -18.87 2.21 9.25
N GLY A 288 -18.61 1.50 8.15
CA GLY A 288 -19.10 0.14 7.88
C GLY A 288 -19.10 -0.20 6.38
N PRO A 289 -19.41 -1.44 6.00
CA PRO A 289 -19.37 -1.88 4.59
C PRO A 289 -20.46 -1.24 3.71
N GLU A 290 -21.57 -0.77 4.30
CA GLU A 290 -22.67 -0.08 3.58
C GLU A 290 -22.28 1.33 3.10
N ASP A 291 -21.26 1.93 3.74
CA ASP A 291 -20.76 3.25 3.38
C ASP A 291 -19.45 3.11 2.61
N ILE A 292 -19.58 2.92 1.29
CA ILE A 292 -18.45 2.77 0.38
C ILE A 292 -17.49 3.96 0.41
N MET A 293 -18.00 5.16 0.76
CA MET A 293 -17.18 6.37 0.84
C MET A 293 -16.20 6.32 2.02
N SER A 294 -16.52 5.55 3.06
CA SER A 294 -15.66 5.34 4.23
C SER A 294 -14.48 4.40 3.97
N ASN A 295 -14.44 3.71 2.82
CA ASN A 295 -13.35 2.80 2.46
C ASN A 295 -12.04 3.57 2.29
N ARG A 296 -11.01 3.22 3.06
CA ARG A 296 -9.70 3.91 3.06
C ARG A 296 -8.91 3.76 1.76
N GLY A 297 -9.30 2.83 0.88
CA GLY A 297 -8.80 2.78 -0.50
C GLY A 297 -9.14 4.04 -1.31
N ASN A 298 -10.23 4.73 -0.97
CA ASN A 298 -10.61 6.01 -1.58
C ASN A 298 -9.59 7.10 -1.27
N ASP A 299 -9.26 7.27 0.01
CA ASP A 299 -8.25 8.24 0.45
C ASP A 299 -6.87 7.90 -0.10
N LEU A 300 -6.53 6.61 -0.23
CA LEU A 300 -5.28 6.16 -0.80
C LEU A 300 -5.16 6.58 -2.27
N LEU A 301 -6.20 6.32 -3.08
CA LEU A 301 -6.26 6.77 -4.46
C LEU A 301 -6.19 8.29 -4.57
N LEU A 302 -6.99 9.01 -3.80
CA LEU A 302 -7.06 10.47 -3.85
C LEU A 302 -5.69 11.08 -3.52
N LYS A 303 -5.03 10.65 -2.45
CA LYS A 303 -3.69 11.13 -2.08
C LYS A 303 -2.66 10.83 -3.17
N LEU A 304 -2.69 9.62 -3.74
CA LEU A 304 -1.80 9.24 -4.84
C LEU A 304 -1.98 10.15 -6.06
N LEU A 305 -3.23 10.35 -6.51
CA LEU A 305 -3.51 11.17 -7.69
C LEU A 305 -3.23 12.65 -7.42
N GLN A 306 -3.53 13.16 -6.23
CA GLN A 306 -3.19 14.53 -5.82
C GLN A 306 -1.68 14.77 -5.85
N PHE A 307 -0.89 13.78 -5.44
CA PHE A 307 0.56 13.86 -5.55
C PHE A 307 1.05 13.74 -6.99
N ARG A 308 0.54 12.77 -7.76
CA ARG A 308 1.03 12.51 -9.12
C ARG A 308 0.60 13.59 -10.12
N TYR A 309 -0.60 14.14 -9.97
CA TYR A 309 -1.24 15.05 -10.94
C TYR A 309 -1.91 16.23 -10.22
N PRO A 310 -1.16 17.07 -9.49
CA PRO A 310 -1.73 18.12 -8.64
C PRO A 310 -2.57 19.14 -9.42
N LYS A 311 -2.24 19.40 -10.70
CA LYS A 311 -2.97 20.36 -11.54
C LYS A 311 -4.25 19.77 -12.15
N VAL A 312 -4.35 18.43 -12.25
CA VAL A 312 -5.60 17.72 -12.59
C VAL A 312 -6.50 17.61 -11.36
N MET A 313 -5.91 17.26 -10.22
CA MET A 313 -6.61 17.02 -8.96
C MET A 313 -6.85 18.30 -8.16
N THR A 314 -7.37 19.34 -8.81
CA THR A 314 -7.93 20.51 -8.12
C THR A 314 -9.25 20.16 -7.45
N ASP A 315 -9.87 21.11 -6.74
CA ASP A 315 -11.12 20.87 -6.02
C ASP A 315 -12.22 20.28 -6.91
N GLU A 316 -12.32 20.70 -8.17
CA GLU A 316 -13.26 20.15 -9.17
C GLU A 316 -12.95 18.69 -9.51
N GLY A 317 -11.68 18.38 -9.77
CA GLY A 317 -11.23 17.02 -10.08
C GLY A 317 -11.45 16.08 -8.90
N ILE A 318 -11.12 16.52 -7.67
CA ILE A 318 -11.37 15.77 -6.44
C ILE A 318 -12.87 15.52 -6.25
N ARG A 319 -13.73 16.53 -6.48
CA ARG A 319 -15.19 16.34 -6.39
C ARG A 319 -15.71 15.34 -7.43
N ALA A 320 -15.23 15.40 -8.67
CA ALA A 320 -15.60 14.45 -9.71
C ALA A 320 -15.18 13.01 -9.35
N VAL A 321 -13.94 12.81 -8.90
CA VAL A 321 -13.45 11.50 -8.47
C VAL A 321 -14.22 10.99 -7.25
N ARG A 322 -14.54 11.84 -6.26
CA ARG A 322 -15.38 11.44 -5.12
C ARG A 322 -16.79 11.04 -5.55
N HIS A 323 -17.40 11.72 -6.51
CA HIS A 323 -18.69 11.33 -7.06
C HIS A 323 -18.62 9.93 -7.68
N TRP A 324 -17.57 9.65 -8.45
CA TRP A 324 -17.35 8.32 -9.05
C TRP A 324 -17.01 7.23 -8.01
N LEU A 325 -16.27 7.56 -6.94
CA LEU A 325 -15.97 6.64 -5.85
C LEU A 325 -17.21 6.28 -5.02
N GLY A 326 -18.19 7.19 -4.94
CA GLY A 326 -19.45 7.00 -4.20
C GLY A 326 -20.48 6.14 -4.92
N ALA A 327 -20.28 5.83 -6.20
CA ALA A 327 -21.12 4.91 -6.94
C ALA A 327 -20.98 3.49 -6.37
N THR A 328 -22.13 2.83 -6.15
CA THR A 328 -22.23 1.56 -5.43
C THR A 328 -21.95 0.35 -6.32
N ASN A 329 -22.09 0.52 -7.64
CA ASN A 329 -21.95 -0.54 -8.62
C ASN A 329 -21.34 -0.01 -9.93
N HIS A 330 -20.98 -0.94 -10.83
CA HIS A 330 -20.30 -0.61 -12.08
C HIS A 330 -21.17 0.19 -13.06
N VAL A 331 -22.50 0.06 -12.99
CA VAL A 331 -23.44 0.79 -13.86
C VAL A 331 -23.50 2.26 -13.43
N GLU A 332 -23.61 2.53 -12.13
CA GLU A 332 -23.54 3.88 -11.59
C GLU A 332 -22.18 4.53 -11.88
N GLN A 333 -21.08 3.79 -11.72
CA GLN A 333 -19.75 4.30 -12.07
C GLN A 333 -19.64 4.68 -13.54
N ALA A 334 -20.15 3.84 -14.45
CA ALA A 334 -20.18 4.12 -15.88
C ALA A 334 -21.09 5.32 -16.21
N SER A 335 -22.20 5.47 -15.49
CA SER A 335 -23.10 6.63 -15.62
C SER A 335 -22.40 7.93 -15.21
N VAL A 336 -21.71 7.95 -14.06
CA VAL A 336 -20.90 9.10 -13.63
C VAL A 336 -19.84 9.40 -14.67
N TYR A 337 -19.08 8.39 -15.12
CA TYR A 337 -18.05 8.56 -16.16
C TYR A 337 -18.63 9.18 -17.45
N SER A 338 -19.78 8.69 -17.91
CA SER A 338 -20.45 9.20 -19.12
C SER A 338 -20.99 10.62 -18.93
N SER A 339 -21.53 10.95 -17.76
CA SER A 339 -22.06 12.29 -17.45
C SER A 339 -21.00 13.40 -17.45
N TYR A 340 -19.74 13.05 -17.25
CA TYR A 340 -18.60 13.97 -17.37
C TYR A 340 -18.00 13.97 -18.78
N GLU A 341 -18.61 13.23 -19.72
CA GLU A 341 -18.19 13.12 -21.12
C GLU A 341 -16.72 12.71 -21.26
N VAL A 342 -16.26 11.78 -20.41
CA VAL A 342 -14.86 11.37 -20.42
C VAL A 342 -14.52 10.63 -21.72
N ASP A 343 -13.63 11.21 -22.50
CA ASP A 343 -13.08 10.62 -23.73
C ASP A 343 -11.70 9.99 -23.42
N ASP A 344 -11.65 8.65 -23.43
CA ASP A 344 -10.44 7.87 -23.15
C ASP A 344 -9.31 8.12 -24.15
N ASP A 345 -9.63 8.32 -25.44
CA ASP A 345 -8.64 8.53 -26.50
C ASP A 345 -8.04 9.93 -26.39
N TRP A 346 -8.88 10.93 -26.12
CA TRP A 346 -8.44 12.29 -25.83
C TRP A 346 -7.57 12.33 -24.56
N CYS A 347 -8.03 11.72 -23.45
CA CYS A 347 -7.27 11.65 -22.20
C CYS A 347 -5.91 10.99 -22.42
N THR A 348 -5.87 9.86 -23.13
CA THR A 348 -4.62 9.15 -23.45
C THR A 348 -3.68 10.03 -24.28
N SER A 349 -4.21 10.73 -25.29
CA SER A 349 -3.42 11.64 -26.14
C SER A 349 -2.83 12.79 -25.34
N VAL A 350 -3.61 13.38 -24.42
CA VAL A 350 -3.13 14.42 -23.50
C VAL A 350 -2.00 13.86 -22.65
N MET A 351 -2.21 12.74 -21.96
CA MET A 351 -1.19 12.16 -21.07
C MET A 351 0.11 11.84 -21.84
N GLN A 352 0.00 11.29 -23.06
CA GLN A 352 1.16 11.03 -23.92
C GLN A 352 1.90 12.30 -24.35
N SER A 353 1.20 13.42 -24.52
CA SER A 353 1.84 14.70 -24.88
C SER A 353 2.71 15.28 -23.76
N TYR A 354 2.36 15.01 -22.50
CA TYR A 354 3.14 15.37 -21.31
C TYR A 354 4.24 14.34 -20.98
N GLN A 355 4.16 13.12 -21.53
CA GLN A 355 5.17 12.07 -21.40
C GLN A 355 6.45 12.40 -22.19
N THR A 356 7.17 13.44 -21.76
CA THR A 356 8.49 13.83 -22.29
C THR A 356 9.61 13.12 -21.52
N GLU A 357 10.81 13.06 -22.09
CA GLU A 357 12.00 12.56 -21.38
C GLU A 357 12.34 13.36 -20.10
N ARG A 358 11.74 14.54 -19.91
CA ARG A 358 11.92 15.40 -18.73
C ARG A 358 10.93 15.12 -17.60
N GLU A 359 9.84 14.38 -17.83
CA GLU A 359 8.79 14.09 -16.84
C GLU A 359 8.66 12.58 -16.54
N THR A 360 9.79 11.87 -16.33
CA THR A 360 9.75 10.46 -15.88
C THR A 360 9.39 10.31 -14.40
N MET A 361 9.41 11.40 -13.64
CA MET A 361 9.11 11.45 -12.21
C MET A 361 7.88 12.31 -11.95
N TYR A 362 7.13 11.94 -10.92
CA TYR A 362 5.99 12.72 -10.42
C TYR A 362 6.46 13.80 -9.45
N PRO A 363 5.75 14.93 -9.30
CA PRO A 363 4.46 15.28 -9.91
C PRO A 363 4.56 15.70 -11.39
N TRP A 364 3.50 15.46 -12.16
CA TRP A 364 3.36 15.96 -13.54
C TRP A 364 2.63 17.30 -13.57
N SER A 365 2.99 18.12 -14.56
CA SER A 365 2.44 19.46 -14.79
C SER A 365 1.08 19.47 -15.54
N VAL A 366 0.67 18.31 -16.08
CA VAL A 366 -0.59 18.13 -16.81
C VAL A 366 -1.78 18.73 -16.06
N GLY A 367 -2.55 19.58 -16.74
CA GLY A 367 -3.72 20.25 -16.17
C GLY A 367 -3.55 21.75 -15.87
N GLU A 368 -2.33 22.30 -15.89
CA GLU A 368 -2.07 23.71 -15.49
C GLU A 368 -2.86 24.75 -16.30
N ASP A 369 -2.94 24.59 -17.62
CA ASP A 369 -3.64 25.52 -18.54
C ASP A 369 -4.97 24.95 -19.05
N MET A 370 -5.57 23.99 -18.34
CA MET A 370 -6.77 23.30 -18.79
C MET A 370 -8.05 23.87 -18.18
N ALA A 371 -9.09 23.96 -19.02
CA ALA A 371 -10.44 24.25 -18.57
C ALA A 371 -10.89 23.25 -17.48
N PRO A 372 -11.73 23.67 -16.52
CA PRO A 372 -12.22 22.79 -15.47
C PRO A 372 -12.82 21.47 -15.99
N GLU A 373 -13.51 21.49 -17.12
CA GLU A 373 -14.14 20.35 -17.79
C GLU A 373 -13.09 19.30 -18.17
N ALA A 374 -12.04 19.73 -18.86
CA ALA A 374 -10.92 18.90 -19.27
C ALA A 374 -10.18 18.28 -18.06
N ARG A 375 -10.01 19.03 -16.98
CA ARG A 375 -9.41 18.51 -15.73
C ARG A 375 -10.28 17.44 -15.06
N ARG A 376 -11.60 17.63 -15.04
CA ARG A 376 -12.52 16.62 -14.48
C ARG A 376 -12.49 15.31 -15.28
N GLN A 377 -12.43 15.40 -16.61
CA GLN A 377 -12.29 14.22 -17.47
C GLN A 377 -10.99 13.45 -17.17
N LEU A 378 -9.85 14.14 -17.14
CA LEU A 378 -8.57 13.53 -16.81
C LEU A 378 -8.55 12.92 -15.40
N ALA A 379 -9.16 13.59 -14.42
CA ALA A 379 -9.23 13.09 -13.05
C ALA A 379 -9.96 11.74 -12.97
N LEU A 380 -11.10 11.61 -13.65
CA LEU A 380 -11.89 10.39 -13.72
C LEU A 380 -11.18 9.28 -14.52
N PHE A 381 -10.60 9.63 -15.67
CA PHE A 381 -9.79 8.71 -16.46
C PHE A 381 -8.66 8.11 -15.61
N LEU A 382 -7.90 8.95 -14.91
CA LEU A 382 -6.81 8.50 -14.04
C LEU A 382 -7.31 7.66 -12.88
N ALA A 383 -8.42 8.04 -12.24
CA ALA A 383 -9.03 7.24 -11.18
C ALA A 383 -9.36 5.82 -11.67
N GLN A 384 -9.94 5.68 -12.87
CA GLN A 384 -10.27 4.38 -13.46
C GLN A 384 -9.02 3.57 -13.84
N LYS A 385 -7.92 4.20 -14.27
CA LYS A 385 -6.67 3.48 -14.60
C LYS A 385 -5.92 2.96 -13.37
N TYR A 386 -6.04 3.63 -12.22
CA TYR A 386 -5.33 3.26 -10.99
C TYR A 386 -6.15 2.39 -10.03
N LEU A 387 -7.48 2.50 -10.05
CA LEU A 387 -8.36 1.79 -9.13
C LEU A 387 -9.31 0.84 -9.87
N ARG A 388 -9.35 -0.41 -9.42
CA ARG A 388 -10.34 -1.40 -9.82
C ARG A 388 -11.23 -1.76 -8.64
N ASN A 389 -12.54 -1.82 -8.87
CA ASN A 389 -13.47 -2.35 -7.88
C ASN A 389 -13.54 -3.87 -8.00
N PHE A 390 -13.58 -4.54 -6.86
CA PHE A 390 -13.88 -5.96 -6.75
C PHE A 390 -15.04 -6.16 -5.77
N GLU A 391 -16.17 -6.68 -6.25
CA GLU A 391 -17.40 -6.74 -5.45
C GLU A 391 -17.40 -7.90 -4.46
N THR A 392 -16.74 -7.71 -3.31
CA THR A 392 -16.63 -8.74 -2.28
C THR A 392 -16.29 -8.17 -0.90
N THR A 393 -16.31 -9.02 0.12
CA THR A 393 -15.88 -8.76 1.51
C THR A 393 -14.36 -8.88 1.68
N HIS A 394 -13.85 -8.46 2.84
CA HIS A 394 -12.40 -8.31 3.06
C HIS A 394 -11.59 -9.60 2.89
N CYS A 395 -12.07 -10.71 3.46
CA CYS A 395 -11.32 -11.98 3.55
C CYS A 395 -11.55 -12.95 2.38
N THR A 396 -12.34 -12.58 1.37
CA THR A 396 -12.56 -13.45 0.21
C THR A 396 -11.27 -13.51 -0.63
N PRO A 397 -10.75 -14.69 -1.02
CA PRO A 397 -9.56 -14.76 -1.86
C PRO A 397 -9.73 -13.98 -3.17
N LEU A 398 -8.69 -13.24 -3.57
CA LEU A 398 -8.68 -12.57 -4.88
C LEU A 398 -8.45 -13.63 -5.97
N PRO A 399 -9.34 -13.78 -6.96
CA PRO A 399 -9.11 -14.73 -8.04
C PRO A 399 -7.98 -14.24 -8.96
N SER A 400 -7.25 -15.17 -9.57
CA SER A 400 -6.11 -14.85 -10.45
C SER A 400 -6.47 -13.95 -11.63
N THR A 401 -7.72 -13.97 -12.11
CA THR A 401 -8.22 -13.10 -13.18
C THR A 401 -8.27 -11.61 -12.81
N GLU A 402 -8.34 -11.30 -11.52
CA GLU A 402 -8.34 -9.92 -10.99
C GLU A 402 -6.91 -9.42 -10.72
N PHE A 403 -5.92 -10.32 -10.65
CA PHE A 403 -4.52 -9.97 -10.53
C PHE A 403 -3.94 -9.63 -11.91
N GLN A 404 -3.90 -8.34 -12.23
CA GLN A 404 -3.49 -7.83 -13.54
C GLN A 404 -2.27 -6.93 -13.44
N ASP A 405 -1.53 -6.82 -14.55
CA ASP A 405 -0.45 -5.84 -14.68
C ASP A 405 -1.02 -4.43 -14.47
N PRO A 406 -0.43 -3.61 -13.59
CA PRO A 406 -0.85 -2.23 -13.42
C PRO A 406 -0.75 -1.40 -14.70
N TRP A 407 -1.63 -0.41 -14.83
CA TRP A 407 -1.65 0.48 -16.00
C TRP A 407 -0.31 1.19 -16.20
N ARG A 408 0.15 1.19 -17.46
CA ARG A 408 1.30 1.95 -17.92
C ARG A 408 0.87 2.78 -19.12
N LEU A 409 1.20 4.06 -19.09
CA LEU A 409 1.04 4.92 -20.26
C LEU A 409 2.05 4.48 -21.33
N GLN A 410 1.55 3.87 -22.40
CA GLN A 410 2.37 3.51 -23.54
C GLN A 410 2.82 4.79 -24.26
N ARG A 411 4.10 4.85 -24.64
CA ARG A 411 4.61 5.96 -25.46
C ARG A 411 3.85 5.99 -26.78
N ALA A 412 3.48 7.18 -27.23
CA ALA A 412 2.96 7.36 -28.57
C ALA A 412 3.94 6.76 -29.60
N PRO A 413 3.47 6.07 -30.66
CA PRO A 413 4.32 5.69 -31.77
C PRO A 413 5.10 6.92 -32.26
N GLN A 414 6.38 6.76 -32.63
CA GLN A 414 7.19 7.86 -33.19
C GLN A 414 6.60 8.28 -34.56
N GLY A 415 5.55 9.11 -34.54
CA GLY A 415 4.81 9.60 -35.69
C GLY A 415 4.14 10.92 -35.37
N ASP A 416 4.78 12.00 -35.82
CA ASP A 416 4.27 13.37 -35.98
C ASP A 416 3.63 14.08 -34.75
N ARG A 417 4.49 14.55 -33.83
CA ARG A 417 4.13 15.37 -32.65
C ARG A 417 3.52 16.74 -32.96
N ARG A 418 3.38 17.14 -34.23
CA ARG A 418 2.84 18.46 -34.62
C ARG A 418 1.38 18.46 -35.08
N ALA A 419 0.77 17.30 -35.32
CA ALA A 419 -0.57 17.22 -35.92
C ALA A 419 -1.73 17.18 -34.92
N THR A 420 -1.52 16.70 -33.68
CA THR A 420 -2.59 16.47 -32.70
C THR A 420 -3.04 17.73 -31.96
N TRP A 421 -2.15 18.70 -31.76
CA TRP A 421 -2.46 19.93 -31.01
C TRP A 421 -3.48 20.84 -31.72
N LYS A 422 -3.48 20.86 -33.07
CA LYS A 422 -4.37 21.73 -33.86
C LYS A 422 -5.79 21.20 -34.07
N ARG A 423 -6.06 19.91 -33.82
CA ARG A 423 -7.42 19.35 -33.94
C ARG A 423 -8.27 19.54 -32.69
N GLY A 424 -7.66 19.55 -31.49
CA GLY A 424 -8.38 19.73 -30.23
C GLY A 424 -8.96 21.14 -30.03
N MET A 425 -8.31 22.19 -30.55
CA MET A 425 -8.81 23.57 -30.41
C MET A 425 -9.97 23.94 -31.34
N LYS A 426 -10.16 23.22 -32.47
CA LYS A 426 -11.21 23.53 -33.44
C LYS A 426 -12.57 22.89 -33.16
N GLY A 427 -12.68 22.03 -32.14
CA GLY A 427 -13.93 21.38 -31.75
C GLY A 427 -14.85 22.22 -30.85
N MET A 428 -14.39 23.36 -30.35
CA MET A 428 -15.12 24.21 -29.39
C MET A 428 -15.49 25.61 -29.92
N GLU A 429 -15.38 25.87 -31.22
CA GLU A 429 -15.96 27.10 -31.80
C GLU A 429 -17.46 26.89 -32.08
N GLN A 430 -18.27 27.64 -31.34
CA GLN A 430 -19.73 27.70 -31.43
C GLN A 430 -20.19 27.94 -32.88
N LYS A 431 -21.13 27.10 -33.35
CA LYS A 431 -21.89 27.40 -34.58
C LYS A 431 -22.73 28.67 -34.35
N PRO A 432 -22.71 29.67 -35.25
CA PRO A 432 -23.58 30.83 -35.14
C PRO A 432 -25.05 30.43 -35.45
N PRO A 433 -26.04 31.19 -34.94
CA PRO A 433 -27.44 30.87 -35.11
C PRO A 433 -27.89 31.03 -36.57
N VAL A 434 -28.72 30.09 -37.02
CA VAL A 434 -29.33 30.07 -38.34
C VAL A 434 -30.23 31.28 -38.51
N GLY A 435 -29.90 32.15 -39.46
CA GLY A 435 -30.72 33.29 -39.86
C GLY A 435 -32.01 32.85 -40.56
N ILE A 436 -33.13 33.37 -40.07
CA ILE A 436 -34.44 33.33 -40.73
C ILE A 436 -34.35 34.14 -42.02
N CYS A 437 -34.60 33.49 -43.16
CA CYS A 437 -34.72 34.18 -44.45
C CYS A 437 -36.21 34.38 -44.77
N CYS A 438 -36.67 35.62 -44.71
CA CYS A 438 -37.89 36.05 -45.39
C CYS A 438 -37.60 36.20 -46.89
N ARG A 439 -38.35 35.49 -47.72
CA ARG A 439 -38.91 35.98 -48.99
C ARG A 439 -40.03 35.08 -49.47
#